data_AF-A0A848UZZ6-F1
#
_entry.id   AF-A0A848UZZ6-F1
#
_cell.length_a   1.000
_cell.length_b   1.000
_cell.length_c   1.000
_cell.angle_alpha   90.00
_cell.angle_beta   90.00
_cell.angle_gamma   90.00
#
_symmetry.space_group_name_H-M   'P 1'
#
loop_
_entity.id
_entity.type
_entity.pdbx_description
1 polymer ?
#
loop_
_entity_poly.entity_id
_entity_poly.type
_entity_poly.pdbx_seq_one_letter_code
_entity_poly.pdbx_strand_id
1 'polypeptide(L)'
;MKISAVIITFNEEKNIRRCLESLMNVVDEILVVDSFSTDATESICNEFNARFEQRPWKDYSDQKNFANSLVSGDYILSIDADEALSDELKKSILEIKA
;
A
#
# COMPACT_ATOMS: atom_id res chain seq x y z
N MET A 1 -4.77 -8.22 15.92
CA MET A 1 -3.71 -8.60 14.94
C MET A 1 -3.15 -7.34 14.28
N LYS A 2 -1.87 -7.35 13.88
CA LYS A 2 -1.25 -6.27 13.09
C LYS A 2 -1.36 -6.56 11.60
N ILE A 3 -1.77 -5.57 10.82
CA ILE A 3 -1.91 -5.69 9.37
C ILE A 3 -0.99 -4.66 8.71
N SER A 4 -0.13 -5.12 7.80
CA SER A 4 0.68 -4.25 6.94
C SER A 4 0.08 -4.23 5.54
N ALA A 5 -0.25 -3.04 5.02
CA ALA A 5 -0.55 -2.87 3.61
C ALA A 5 0.74 -2.75 2.81
N VAL A 6 0.81 -3.47 1.69
CA VAL A 6 1.91 -3.39 0.72
C VAL A 6 1.35 -3.00 -0.64
N ILE A 7 1.91 -1.94 -1.20
CA ILE A 7 1.54 -1.38 -2.50
C ILE A 7 2.80 -1.34 -3.35
N ILE A 8 2.72 -1.82 -4.58
CA ILE A 8 3.75 -1.57 -5.61
C ILE A 8 3.17 -0.56 -6.60
N THR A 9 3.97 0.38 -7.07
CA THR A 9 3.43 1.47 -7.91
C THR A 9 4.41 1.98 -8.96
N PHE A 10 3.86 2.64 -9.98
CA PHE A 10 4.56 3.41 -11.01
C PHE A 10 3.60 4.39 -11.70
N ASN A 11 3.79 5.69 -11.48
CA ASN A 11 3.00 6.80 -12.02
C ASN A 11 1.49 6.69 -11.75
N GLU A 12 1.11 6.66 -10.47
CA GLU A 12 -0.27 6.49 -10.01
C GLU A 12 -0.84 7.73 -9.30
N GLU A 13 -0.41 8.94 -9.67
CA GLU A 13 -0.87 10.18 -9.04
C GLU A 13 -2.40 10.35 -9.04
N LYS A 14 -3.08 9.74 -10.02
CA LYS A 14 -4.54 9.82 -10.18
C LYS A 14 -5.30 8.92 -9.20
N ASN A 15 -4.68 7.84 -8.73
CA ASN A 15 -5.37 6.80 -7.97
C ASN A 15 -4.83 6.63 -6.55
N ILE A 16 -3.52 6.81 -6.35
CA ILE A 16 -2.84 6.42 -5.11
C ILE A 16 -3.42 7.11 -3.87
N ARG A 17 -3.92 8.36 -4.00
CA ARG A 17 -4.62 9.05 -2.90
C ARG A 17 -5.83 8.26 -2.41
N ARG A 18 -6.70 7.84 -3.32
CA ARG A 18 -7.92 7.08 -2.99
C ARG A 18 -7.57 5.72 -2.37
N CYS A 19 -6.52 5.08 -2.87
CA CYS A 19 -5.99 3.84 -2.30
C CYS A 19 -5.58 4.04 -0.84
N LEU A 20 -4.69 5.00 -0.58
CA LEU A 20 -4.18 5.33 0.76
C LEU A 20 -5.29 5.74 1.72
N GLU A 21 -6.20 6.63 1.31
CA GLU A 21 -7.36 7.05 2.11
C GLU A 21 -8.22 5.85 2.55
N SER A 22 -8.38 4.84 1.69
CA SER A 22 -9.17 3.66 2.00
C SER A 22 -8.53 2.73 3.04
N LEU A 23 -7.20 2.80 3.19
CA LEU A 23 -6.42 2.00 4.14
C LEU A 23 -6.32 2.66 5.52
N MET A 24 -6.51 3.98 5.58
CA MET A 24 -6.48 4.72 6.84
C MET A 24 -7.48 4.14 7.85
N ASN A 25 -7.01 3.94 9.07
CA ASN A 25 -7.76 3.33 10.19
C ASN A 25 -8.10 1.85 10.03
N VAL A 26 -7.60 1.17 8.98
CA VAL A 26 -7.77 -0.28 8.79
C VAL A 26 -6.46 -1.02 9.09
N VAL A 27 -5.37 -0.54 8.52
CA VAL A 27 -4.03 -1.14 8.64
C VAL A 27 -3.15 -0.38 9.63
N ASP A 28 -2.11 -1.04 10.14
CA ASP A 28 -1.19 -0.51 11.14
C ASP A 28 0.12 0.01 10.52
N GLU A 29 0.44 -0.46 9.32
CA GLU A 29 1.61 -0.07 8.53
C GLU A 29 1.20 0.03 7.06
N ILE A 30 1.69 1.06 6.35
CA ILE A 30 1.56 1.17 4.89
C ILE A 30 2.96 1.28 4.31
N LEU A 31 3.30 0.35 3.42
CA LEU A 31 4.52 0.37 2.63
C LEU A 31 4.16 0.54 1.15
N VAL A 32 4.75 1.55 0.51
CA VAL A 32 4.71 1.75 -0.94
C VAL A 32 6.11 1.48 -1.49
N VAL A 33 6.20 0.56 -2.46
CA VAL A 33 7.42 0.32 -3.25
C VAL A 33 7.21 0.87 -4.65
N ASP A 34 7.87 1.98 -4.93
CA ASP A 34 7.76 2.72 -6.17
C ASP A 34 8.86 2.34 -7.18
N SER A 35 8.47 2.26 -8.45
CA SER A 35 9.36 1.93 -9.56
C SER A 35 9.96 3.17 -10.23
N PHE A 36 10.30 4.19 -9.43
CA PHE A 36 10.75 5.52 -9.85
C PHE A 36 9.70 6.28 -10.66
N SER A 37 8.54 6.50 -10.05
CA SER A 37 7.52 7.42 -10.57
C SER A 37 8.13 8.80 -10.83
N THR A 38 7.67 9.44 -11.91
CA THR A 38 8.08 10.79 -12.32
C THR A 38 6.96 11.82 -12.15
N ASP A 39 5.80 11.36 -11.67
CA ASP A 39 4.61 12.15 -11.41
C ASP A 39 4.48 12.49 -9.91
N ALA A 40 3.32 12.96 -9.46
CA ALA A 40 3.12 13.35 -8.07
C ALA A 40 2.97 12.17 -7.07
N THR A 41 3.15 10.91 -7.50
CA THR A 41 2.90 9.72 -6.66
C THR A 41 3.65 9.76 -5.32
N GLU A 42 4.96 10.04 -5.33
CA GLU A 42 5.77 10.13 -4.09
C GLU A 42 5.26 11.23 -3.16
N SER A 43 5.01 12.43 -3.71
CA SER A 43 4.49 13.56 -2.93
C SER A 43 3.18 13.20 -2.25
N ILE A 44 2.27 12.52 -2.96
CA ILE A 44 0.99 12.11 -2.39
C ILE A 44 1.21 11.08 -1.28
N CYS A 45 2.07 10.07 -1.47
CA CYS A 45 2.36 9.06 -0.45
C CYS A 45 2.89 9.67 0.86
N ASN A 46 3.75 10.68 0.75
CA ASN A 46 4.32 11.39 1.90
C ASN A 46 3.27 12.12 2.75
N GLU A 47 2.15 12.56 2.17
CA GLU A 47 1.04 13.18 2.93
C GLU A 47 0.36 12.21 3.89
N PHE A 48 0.42 10.90 3.62
CA PHE A 48 -0.24 9.86 4.42
C PHE A 48 0.69 9.21 5.46
N ASN A 49 1.92 9.70 5.61
CA ASN A 49 2.98 9.06 6.40
C ASN A 49 3.21 7.58 6.02
N ALA A 50 2.92 7.22 4.76
CA ALA A 50 3.24 5.90 4.25
C ALA A 50 4.77 5.75 4.17
N ARG A 51 5.31 4.58 4.51
CA ARG A 51 6.72 4.30 4.26
C ARG A 51 6.89 4.15 2.75
N PHE A 52 7.79 4.94 2.17
CA PHE A 52 8.02 4.99 0.74
C PHE A 52 9.43 4.49 0.42
N GLU A 53 9.52 3.44 -0.38
CA GLU A 53 10.79 2.84 -0.84
C GLU A 53 10.82 2.87 -2.36
N GLN A 54 12.00 3.09 -2.95
CA GLN A 54 12.16 3.04 -4.39
C GLN A 54 13.03 1.87 -4.81
N ARG A 55 12.60 1.18 -5.87
CA ARG A 55 13.33 0.02 -6.43
C ARG A 55 13.04 -0.15 -7.90
N PRO A 56 14.06 -0.42 -8.75
CA PRO A 56 13.82 -0.65 -10.18
C PRO A 56 12.85 -1.82 -10.39
N TRP A 57 11.89 -1.64 -11.30
CA TRP A 57 10.98 -2.71 -11.67
C TRP A 57 11.73 -3.86 -12.35
N LYS A 58 11.37 -5.08 -11.97
CA LYS A 58 11.81 -6.31 -12.65
C LYS A 58 10.60 -7.12 -13.12
N ASP A 59 9.79 -7.58 -12.18
CA ASP A 59 8.52 -8.27 -12.42
C ASP A 59 7.62 -8.20 -11.16
N TYR A 60 6.36 -8.63 -11.31
CA TYR A 60 5.37 -8.55 -10.24
C TYR A 60 5.75 -9.38 -9.01
N SER A 61 6.21 -10.61 -9.20
CA SER A 61 6.52 -11.52 -8.09
C SER A 61 7.72 -11.01 -7.31
N ASP A 62 8.75 -10.56 -8.01
CA ASP A 62 9.96 -10.00 -7.43
C ASP A 62 9.66 -8.72 -6.64
N GLN A 63 8.85 -7.81 -7.18
CA GLN A 63 8.50 -6.56 -6.51
C GLN A 63 7.58 -6.79 -5.30
N LYS A 64 6.55 -7.66 -5.41
CA LYS A 64 5.68 -8.01 -4.28
C LYS A 64 6.45 -8.73 -3.18
N ASN A 65 7.33 -9.68 -3.52
CA ASN A 65 8.14 -10.38 -2.53
C ASN A 65 9.13 -9.45 -1.82
N PHE A 66 9.72 -8.50 -2.55
CA PHE A 66 10.55 -7.47 -1.94
C PHE A 66 9.73 -6.63 -0.95
N ALA A 67 8.58 -6.09 -1.36
CA ALA A 67 7.70 -5.32 -0.47
C ALA A 67 7.31 -6.12 0.79
N ASN A 68 6.89 -7.38 0.61
CA ASN A 68 6.51 -8.28 1.71
C ASN A 68 7.66 -8.51 2.70
N SER A 69 8.91 -8.53 2.23
CA SER A 69 10.09 -8.75 3.08
C SER A 69 10.41 -7.58 4.01
N LEU A 70 9.84 -6.40 3.75
CA LEU A 70 10.15 -5.19 4.50
C LEU A 70 9.07 -4.78 5.50
N VAL A 71 8.00 -5.56 5.63
CA VAL A 71 6.89 -5.30 6.57
C VAL A 71 6.88 -6.35 7.68
N SER A 72 6.22 -6.03 8.81
CA SER A 72 6.27 -6.87 10.02
C SER A 72 4.90 -7.21 10.63
N GLY A 73 3.81 -6.90 9.93
CA GLY A 73 2.46 -7.27 10.36
C GLY A 73 2.25 -8.78 10.39
N ASP A 74 1.33 -9.24 11.24
CA ASP A 74 0.90 -10.65 11.31
C ASP A 74 0.25 -11.08 9.98
N TYR A 75 -0.40 -10.13 9.31
CA TYR A 75 -1.02 -10.29 8.00
C TYR A 75 -0.54 -9.20 7.03
N ILE A 76 -0.43 -9.56 5.76
CA ILE A 76 -0.11 -8.65 4.67
C ILE A 76 -1.35 -8.46 3.81
N LEU A 77 -1.79 -7.21 3.67
CA LEU A 77 -2.79 -6.79 2.69
C LEU A 77 -2.06 -6.28 1.44
N SER A 78 -1.90 -7.14 0.44
CA SER A 78 -1.41 -6.72 -0.87
C SER A 78 -2.56 -6.11 -1.66
N ILE A 79 -2.43 -4.82 -2.01
CA ILE A 79 -3.43 -4.05 -2.75
C ILE A 79 -2.72 -3.24 -3.83
N ASP A 80 -3.30 -3.18 -5.02
CA ASP A 80 -2.71 -2.44 -6.12
C ASP A 80 -3.02 -0.92 -5.97
N ALA A 81 -2.14 -0.07 -6.50
CA ALA A 81 -2.21 1.39 -6.30
C ALA A 81 -3.46 2.06 -6.90
N ASP A 82 -4.12 1.37 -7.84
CA ASP A 82 -5.36 1.77 -8.50
C ASP A 82 -6.62 1.15 -7.87
N GLU A 83 -6.48 0.36 -6.80
CA GLU A 83 -7.57 -0.20 -6.03
C GLU A 83 -7.88 0.63 -4.77
N ALA A 84 -9.02 0.37 -4.14
CA ALA A 84 -9.35 0.92 -2.83
C ALA A 84 -10.31 -0.01 -2.11
N LEU A 85 -10.19 -0.09 -0.78
CA LEU A 85 -11.13 -0.84 0.05
C LEU A 85 -12.53 -0.22 -0.05
N SER A 86 -13.52 -1.03 -0.37
CA SER A 86 -14.94 -0.66 -0.19
C SER A 86 -15.27 -0.59 1.31
N ASP A 87 -16.30 0.16 1.67
CA ASP A 87 -16.72 0.25 3.07
C ASP A 87 -17.16 -1.11 3.65
N GLU A 88 -17.72 -1.99 2.81
CA GLU A 88 -18.04 -3.37 3.17
C GLU A 88 -16.79 -4.18 3.53
N LEU A 89 -15.72 -4.07 2.73
CA LEU A 89 -14.47 -4.78 2.99
C LEU A 89 -13.75 -4.20 4.22
N LYS A 90 -13.72 -2.88 4.38
CA LYS A 90 -13.17 -2.23 5.59
C LYS A 90 -13.83 -2.78 6.85
N LYS A 91 -15.17 -2.84 6.86
CA LYS A 91 -15.94 -3.38 7.99
C LYS A 91 -15.59 -4.84 8.27
N SER A 92 -15.54 -5.67 7.22
CA SER A 92 -15.21 -7.10 7.34
C SER A 92 -13.81 -7.32 7.92
N ILE A 93 -12.82 -6.53 7.51
CA ILE A 93 -11.45 -6.59 8.04
C ILE A 93 -11.43 -6.19 9.52
N LEU A 94 -12.11 -5.09 9.88
CA LEU A 94 -12.14 -4.57 11.25
C LEU A 94 -12.83 -5.53 12.23
N GLU A 95 -13.90 -6.21 11.80
CA GLU A 95 -14.59 -7.22 12.61
C GLU A 95 -13.68 -8.41 12.96
N ILE A 96 -12.81 -8.81 12.04
CA ILE A 96 -11.85 -9.90 12.25
C ILE A 96 -10.62 -9.43 13.03
N LYS A 97 -10.20 -8.16 12.85
CA LYS A 97 -9.01 -7.59 13.49
C LYS A 97 -9.15 -7.44 15.01
N ALA A 98 -10.38 -7.19 15.47
CA ALA A 98 -10.79 -6.99 16.87
C ALA A 98 -10.36 -8.15 17.79
#